data_AF-A0A2D9H0Q5-F1
#
_entry.id   AF-A0A2D9H0Q5-F1
#
_cell.length_a   1.000
_cell.length_b   1.000
_cell.length_c   1.000
_cell.angle_alpha   90.00
_cell.angle_beta   90.00
_cell.angle_gamma   90.00
#
_symmetry.space_group_name_H-M   'P 1'
#
loop_
_entity.id
_entity.type
_entity.pdbx_description
1 polymer ?
#
loop_
_entity_poly.entity_id
_entity_poly.type
_entity_poly.pdbx_seq_one_letter_code
_entity_poly.pdbx_strand_id
1 'polypeptide(L)'
;APHAGWVERIAGGAVIGGALANVVDRARDGRVTDYLHTGWWPTFNLADTFLVTGFIVIALLHARPERTKEAATAPAKDHTTARRPVTKDPPQT
;
A
#
# COMPACT_ATOMS: atom_id res chain seq x y z
N ALA A 1 -14.70 11.37 8.68
CA ALA A 1 -14.46 11.14 7.24
C ALA A 1 -15.07 9.80 6.83
N PRO A 2 -16.17 9.77 6.06
CA PRO A 2 -16.72 8.54 5.50
C PRO A 2 -15.92 8.28 4.21
N HIS A 3 -15.03 7.31 4.10
CA HIS A 3 -15.28 5.87 4.19
C HIS A 3 -13.96 5.19 4.59
N ALA A 4 -13.55 5.30 5.86
CA ALA A 4 -12.54 4.36 6.36
C ALA A 4 -13.12 2.95 6.20
N GLY A 5 -12.42 2.11 5.43
CA GLY A 5 -12.82 0.72 5.20
C GLY A 5 -12.95 -0.02 6.54
N TRP A 6 -13.73 -1.09 6.61
CA TRP A 6 -13.89 -1.86 7.85
C TRP A 6 -12.53 -2.32 8.41
N VAL A 7 -11.58 -2.66 7.53
CA VAL A 7 -10.18 -2.97 7.90
C VAL A 7 -9.47 -1.80 8.55
N GLU A 8 -9.58 -0.60 7.97
CA GLU A 8 -8.95 0.62 8.48
C GLU A 8 -9.52 1.01 9.85
N ARG A 9 -10.83 0.81 10.06
CA ARG A 9 -11.47 1.01 11.37
C ARG A 9 -10.95 0.04 12.42
N ILE A 10 -10.81 -1.24 12.06
CA ILE A 10 -10.25 -2.25 12.97
C ILE A 10 -8.79 -1.91 13.30
N ALA A 11 -7.98 -1.53 12.30
CA ALA A 11 -6.60 -1.17 12.49
C ALA A 11 -6.46 0.09 13.38
N GLY A 12 -7.27 1.12 13.13
CA GLY A 12 -7.35 2.30 13.99
C GLY A 12 -7.81 1.97 15.41
N GLY A 13 -8.78 1.07 15.55
CA GLY A 13 -9.23 0.54 16.84
C GLY A 13 -8.12 -0.19 17.59
N ALA A 14 -7.29 -0.98 16.89
CA ALA A 14 -6.13 -1.65 17.49
C ALA A 14 -5.08 -0.62 17.98
N VAL A 15 -4.76 0.40 17.19
CA VAL A 15 -3.82 1.45 17.60
C VAL A 15 -4.33 2.21 18.82
N ILE A 16 -5.59 2.66 18.79
CA ILE A 16 -6.20 3.40 19.91
C ILE A 16 -6.30 2.51 21.15
N GLY A 17 -6.72 1.26 20.98
CA GLY A 17 -6.84 0.29 22.07
C GLY A 17 -5.49 -0.03 22.72
N GLY A 18 -4.44 -0.23 21.92
CA GLY A 18 -3.08 -0.43 22.42
C GLY A 18 -2.55 0.79 23.17
N ALA A 19 -2.70 2.00 22.60
CA ALA A 19 -2.31 3.23 23.27
C ALA A 19 -3.03 3.42 24.62
N LEU A 20 -4.35 3.20 24.63
CA LEU A 20 -5.16 3.32 25.85
C LEU A 20 -4.76 2.28 26.90
N ALA A 21 -4.53 1.02 26.52
CA ALA A 21 -4.09 -0.01 27.44
C ALA A 21 -2.76 0.38 28.13
N ASN A 22 -1.82 0.92 27.36
CA ASN A 22 -0.54 1.42 27.87
C ASN A 22 -0.69 2.66 28.80
N VAL A 23 -1.73 3.48 28.63
CA VAL A 23 -2.04 4.60 29.55
C VAL A 23 -2.70 4.08 30.83
N VAL A 24 -3.64 3.14 30.71
CA VAL A 24 -4.35 2.54 31.85
C VAL A 24 -3.38 1.77 32.74
N ASP A 25 -2.43 1.04 32.16
CA ASP A 25 -1.41 0.31 32.90
C ASP A 25 -0.55 1.28 33.76
N ARG A 26 -0.14 2.40 33.15
CA ARG A 26 0.60 3.48 33.83
C ARG A 26 -0.19 4.17 34.94
N ALA A 27 -1.52 4.07 34.97
CA ALA A 27 -2.35 4.86 35.90
C ALA A 27 -2.07 4.55 37.38
N ARG A 28 -1.52 3.37 37.69
CA ARG A 28 -1.27 2.95 39.08
C ARG A 28 0.11 3.37 39.58
N ASP A 29 1.16 3.10 38.82
CA ASP A 29 2.55 3.23 39.29
C ASP A 29 3.47 4.02 38.32
N GLY A 30 2.90 4.58 37.25
CA GLY A 30 3.59 5.34 36.22
C GLY A 30 4.40 4.50 35.24
N ARG A 31 4.32 3.16 35.28
CA ARG A 31 5.11 2.25 34.44
C ARG A 31 4.24 1.45 33.49
N VAL A 32 4.89 0.90 32.47
CA VAL A 32 4.29 -0.14 31.62
C VAL A 32 4.90 -1.46 31.99
N THR A 33 4.04 -2.45 32.14
CA THR A 33 4.38 -3.83 32.44
C THR A 33 4.69 -4.55 31.14
N ASP A 34 5.96 -4.81 30.90
CA ASP A 34 6.42 -5.69 29.83
C ASP A 34 6.52 -7.13 30.34
N TYR A 35 5.92 -8.07 29.62
CA TYR A 35 5.83 -9.47 30.07
C TYR A 35 6.12 -10.50 28.97
N LEU A 36 6.24 -10.09 27.71
CA LEU A 36 6.66 -10.96 26.62
C LEU A 36 8.17 -10.84 26.43
N HIS A 37 8.88 -11.96 26.59
CA HIS A 37 10.33 -12.03 26.47
C HIS A 37 10.74 -13.13 25.50
N THR A 38 11.65 -12.81 24.58
CA THR A 38 12.12 -13.73 23.53
C THR A 38 13.62 -14.05 23.63
N GLY A 39 14.31 -13.49 24.64
CA GLY A 39 15.75 -13.67 24.86
C GLY A 39 16.63 -12.67 24.11
N TRP A 40 16.45 -12.54 22.78
CA TRP A 40 17.32 -11.73 21.93
C TRP A 40 16.73 -10.37 21.50
N TRP A 41 15.42 -10.20 21.67
CA TRP A 41 14.69 -8.97 21.34
C TRP A 41 14.22 -8.28 22.64
N PRO A 42 14.06 -6.94 22.64
CA PRO A 42 13.48 -6.21 23.78
C PRO A 42 12.16 -6.84 24.26
N THR A 43 11.93 -6.80 25.57
CA THR A 43 10.64 -7.20 26.13
C THR A 43 9.54 -6.24 25.67
N PHE A 44 8.34 -6.76 25.48
CA PHE A 44 7.18 -5.97 25.06
C PHE A 44 5.90 -6.54 25.69
N ASN A 45 4.78 -5.88 25.43
CA ASN A 45 3.47 -6.33 25.91
C ASN A 45 2.45 -6.48 24.77
N LEU A 46 1.23 -6.88 25.11
CA LEU A 46 0.15 -7.02 24.12
C LEU A 46 -0.27 -5.67 23.52
N ALA A 47 -0.16 -4.57 24.26
CA ALA A 47 -0.47 -3.24 23.76
C ALA A 47 0.48 -2.82 22.62
N ASP A 48 1.77 -3.14 22.74
CA ASP A 48 2.75 -2.91 21.68
C ASP A 48 2.44 -3.75 20.44
N THR A 49 1.94 -4.96 20.62
CA THR A 49 1.51 -5.82 19.50
C THR A 49 0.35 -5.18 18.74
N PHE A 50 -0.64 -4.60 19.42
CA PHE A 50 -1.75 -3.89 18.78
C PHE A 50 -1.31 -2.60 18.09
N LEU A 51 -0.37 -1.86 18.68
CA LEU A 51 0.24 -0.68 18.05
C LEU A 51 0.95 -1.09 16.76
N VAL A 52 1.89 -2.04 16.83
CA VAL A 52 2.70 -2.45 15.68
C VAL A 52 1.84 -3.04 14.57
N THR A 53 0.94 -3.98 14.89
CA THR A 53 0.07 -4.60 13.87
C THR A 53 -0.91 -3.60 13.26
N GLY A 54 -1.52 -2.73 14.08
CA GLY A 54 -2.41 -1.67 13.60
C GLY A 54 -1.70 -0.69 12.67
N PHE A 55 -0.51 -0.23 13.04
CA PHE A 55 0.30 0.66 12.19
C PHE A 55 0.76 -0.04 10.90
N ILE A 56 1.17 -1.31 10.95
CA ILE A 56 1.54 -2.07 9.76
C ILE A 56 0.34 -2.17 8.80
N VAL A 57 -0.85 -2.50 9.30
CA VAL A 57 -2.06 -2.59 8.45
C VAL A 57 -2.39 -1.24 7.83
N ILE A 58 -2.36 -0.15 8.61
CA ILE A 58 -2.60 1.20 8.08
C ILE A 58 -1.55 1.55 7.03
N ALA A 59 -0.27 1.29 7.28
CA ALA A 59 0.81 1.56 6.35
C ALA A 59 0.64 0.79 5.05
N LEU A 60 0.30 -0.50 5.11
CA LEU A 60 0.04 -1.33 3.93
C LEU A 60 -1.17 -0.86 3.13
N LEU A 61 -2.24 -0.41 3.79
CA LEU A 61 -3.41 0.16 3.10
C LEU A 61 -3.08 1.46 2.35
N HIS A 62 -2.08 2.21 2.82
CA HIS A 62 -1.68 3.50 2.26
C HIS A 62 -0.43 3.45 1.39
N ALA A 63 0.29 2.32 1.38
CA ALA A 63 1.45 2.11 0.53
C ALA A 63 1.02 2.00 -0.94
N ARG A 64 0.99 3.12 -1.66
CA ARG A 64 0.84 3.11 -3.11
C ARG A 64 2.20 2.89 -3.75
N PRO A 65 2.41 1.81 -4.52
CA PRO A 65 3.51 1.82 -5.47
C PRO A 65 3.18 2.89 -6.52
N GLU A 66 4.03 3.90 -6.64
CA GLU A 66 4.01 4.78 -7.80
C GLU A 66 4.10 3.88 -9.02
N ARG A 67 2.98 3.67 -9.72
CA ARG A 67 3.04 3.06 -11.05
C ARG A 67 3.81 4.06 -11.89
N THR A 68 5.09 3.78 -12.12
CA THR A 68 5.87 4.38 -13.19
C THR A 68 5.02 4.33 -14.44
N LYS A 69 4.39 5.46 -14.77
CA LYS A 69 3.65 5.70 -16.01
C LYS A 69 4.69 5.86 -17.11
N GLU A 70 5.42 4.80 -17.43
CA GLU A 70 6.45 4.80 -18.46
C GLU A 70 6.42 3.52 -19.29
N ALA A 71 5.21 3.00 -19.52
CA ALA A 71 4.95 1.98 -20.54
C ALA A 71 3.76 2.38 -21.45
N ALA A 72 3.42 3.67 -21.48
CA ALA A 72 2.36 4.23 -22.34
C ALA A 72 2.91 5.17 -23.43
N THR A 73 4.20 5.09 -23.77
CA THR A 73 4.78 5.78 -24.94
C THR A 73 5.71 4.86 -25.73
N ALA A 74 5.30 3.61 -25.94
CA ALA A 74 5.80 2.83 -27.07
C ALA A 74 4.77 2.97 -28.21
N PRO A 75 5.05 3.73 -29.29
CA PRO A 75 4.16 3.79 -30.43
C PRO A 75 4.31 2.48 -31.22
N ALA A 76 3.35 1.57 -31.06
CA ALA A 76 3.29 0.34 -31.83
C ALA A 76 2.21 0.45 -32.91
N LYS A 77 2.71 0.51 -34.17
CA LYS A 77 2.11 0.00 -35.41
C LYS A 77 1.20 0.93 -36.22
N ASP A 78 1.85 1.62 -37.14
CA ASP A 78 1.70 1.52 -38.59
C ASP A 78 0.51 0.70 -39.12
N HIS A 79 -0.53 1.37 -39.63
CA HIS A 79 -1.57 0.81 -40.51
C HIS A 79 -1.93 1.80 -41.63
N THR A 80 -1.62 1.40 -42.86
CA THR A 80 -2.42 1.63 -44.08
C THR A 80 -2.54 3.07 -44.59
N THR A 81 -1.54 3.51 -45.36
CA THR A 81 -1.79 4.44 -46.48
C THR A 81 -1.56 3.69 -47.79
N ALA A 82 -2.66 3.48 -48.50
CA ALA A 82 -2.69 2.95 -49.85
C ALA A 82 -1.78 3.76 -50.79
N ARG A 83 -0.88 3.07 -51.50
CA ARG A 83 -0.34 3.58 -52.76
C ARG A 83 -0.46 2.48 -53.81
N ARG A 84 -1.29 2.79 -54.82
CA ARG A 84 -1.73 1.97 -55.96
C ARG A 84 -0.59 1.19 -56.66
N PRO A 85 -0.90 0.07 -57.31
CA PRO A 85 0.04 -0.60 -58.21
C PRO A 85 0.23 0.25 -59.49
N VAL A 86 1.48 0.47 -59.88
CA VAL A 86 1.87 1.07 -61.16
C VAL A 86 1.59 0.05 -62.26
N THR A 87 0.53 0.26 -63.03
CA THR A 87 0.32 -0.43 -64.31
C THR A 87 1.04 0.37 -65.40
N LYS A 88 1.86 -0.34 -66.17
CA LYS A 88 2.68 0.13 -67.30
C LYS A 88 1.80 0.37 -68.52
N ASP A 89 1.98 1.49 -69.22
CA ASP A 89 1.50 1.68 -70.60
C ASP A 89 2.63 1.36 -71.59
N PRO A 90 2.36 0.58 -72.66
CA PRO A 90 2.48 1.12 -74.03
C PRO A 90 1.46 0.48 -75.02
N PRO A 91 1.42 0.81 -76.33
CA PRO A 91 2.02 1.91 -77.10
C PRO A 91 0.95 2.82 -77.76
N GLN A 92 1.33 4.03 -78.19
CA GLN A 92 0.54 4.84 -79.12
C GLN A 92 1.05 4.62 -80.54
N THR A 93 0.12 4.44 -81.47
CA THR A 93 0.27 4.34 -82.94
C THR A 93 1.01 5.52 -83.56
#